data_AF-A0A965PBA1-F1
#
_entry.id   AF-A0A965PBA1-F1
#
_cell.length_a   1.000
_cell.length_b   1.000
_cell.length_c   1.000
_cell.angle_alpha   90.00
_cell.angle_beta   90.00
_cell.angle_gamma   90.00
#
_symmetry.space_group_name_H-M   'P 1'
#
loop_
_entity.id
_entity.type
_entity.pdbx_description
1 polymer ?
#
loop_
_entity_poly.entity_id
_entity_poly.type
_entity_poly.pdbx_seq_one_letter_code
_entity_poly.pdbx_strand_id
1 'polypeptide(L)' 'MNPTQALKLICDGIIQSLKTNPTGTPEGSLYAVLMMQGCTLEQFTAIIGALCDAGMIRKEGHLLFA' A
#
# COMPACT_ATOMS: atom_id res chain seq x y z
N MET A 1 -14.50 16.15 1.30
CA MET A 1 -14.08 14.79 0.88
C MET A 1 -14.66 13.82 1.89
N ASN A 2 -15.38 12.78 1.42
CA ASN A 2 -15.92 11.76 2.33
C ASN A 2 -14.86 10.68 2.62
N PRO A 3 -15.02 9.87 3.69
CA PRO A 3 -14.02 8.87 4.08
C PRO A 3 -13.67 7.86 2.98
N THR A 4 -14.66 7.44 2.20
CA THR A 4 -14.46 6.47 1.10
C THR A 4 -13.59 7.03 -0.01
N GLN A 5 -13.75 8.31 -0.37
CA GLN A 5 -12.92 8.99 -1.36
C GLN A 5 -11.46 9.11 -0.87
N ALA A 6 -11.27 9.45 0.41
CA ALA A 6 -9.94 9.55 1.00
C ALA A 6 -9.23 8.18 0.97
N LEU A 7 -9.94 7.11 1.35
CA LEU A 7 -9.39 5.75 1.30
C LEU A 7 -9.01 5.34 -0.12
N LYS A 8 -9.86 5.64 -1.11
CA LYS A 8 -9.56 5.36 -2.51
C LYS A 8 -8.27 6.05 -2.96
N LEU A 9 -8.09 7.33 -2.61
CA LEU A 9 -6.87 8.08 -2.97
C LEU A 9 -5.61 7.49 -2.33
N ILE A 10 -5.70 7.01 -1.08
CA ILE A 10 -4.59 6.32 -0.42
C ILE A 10 -4.22 5.03 -1.18
N CYS A 11 -5.22 4.19 -1.50
CA CYS A 11 -5.01 2.97 -2.26
C CYS A 11 -4.43 3.24 -3.66
N ASP A 12 -4.97 4.22 -4.37
CA ASP A 12 -4.46 4.62 -5.69
C ASP A 12 -3.01 5.09 -5.60
N GLY A 13 -2.68 5.89 -4.58
CA GLY A 13 -1.32 6.38 -4.33
C GLY A 13 -0.32 5.25 -4.06
N ILE A 14 -0.72 4.26 -3.26
CA ILE A 14 0.09 3.06 -3.01
C ILE A 14 0.37 2.32 -4.32
N ILE A 15 -0.68 2.02 -5.10
CA ILE A 15 -0.55 1.27 -6.37
C ILE A 15 0.36 2.03 -7.34
N GLN A 16 0.19 3.35 -7.47
CA GLN A 16 1.06 4.15 -8.35
C GLN A 16 2.52 4.13 -7.87
N SER A 17 2.77 4.21 -6.56
CA SER A 17 4.11 4.11 -6.01
C SER A 17 4.76 2.74 -6.26
N LEU A 18 3.98 1.65 -6.30
CA LEU A 18 4.51 0.33 -6.61
C LEU A 18 4.85 0.18 -8.10
N LYS A 19 4.03 0.78 -9.00
CA LYS A 19 4.26 0.74 -10.44
C LYS A 19 5.54 1.43 -10.89
N THR A 20 6.05 2.40 -10.13
CA THR A 20 7.32 3.06 -10.43
C THR A 20 8.54 2.18 -10.11
N ASN A 21 8.35 1.05 -9.42
CA ASN A 21 9.42 0.13 -9.07
C ASN A 21 9.11 -1.32 -9.54
N PRO A 22 9.49 -1.68 -10.77
CA PRO A 22 9.19 -2.99 -11.35
C PRO A 22 9.91 -4.15 -10.65
N THR A 23 10.98 -3.87 -9.87
CA THR A 23 11.72 -4.89 -9.11
C THR A 23 11.09 -5.23 -7.76
N GLY A 24 10.00 -4.55 -7.40
CA GLY A 24 9.31 -4.72 -6.13
C GLY A 24 9.75 -3.70 -5.10
N THR A 25 8.78 -3.23 -4.32
CA THR A 25 9.00 -2.27 -3.25
C THR A 25 9.05 -2.98 -1.91
N PRO A 26 10.10 -2.77 -1.09
CA PRO A 26 10.13 -3.29 0.27
C PRO A 26 8.95 -2.76 1.09
N GLU A 27 8.16 -3.67 1.68
CA GLU A 27 6.97 -3.30 2.44
C GLU A 27 7.29 -2.38 3.62
N GLY A 28 8.45 -2.59 4.26
CA GLY A 28 8.92 -1.76 5.37
C GLY A 28 9.21 -0.32 4.95
N SER A 29 9.74 -0.12 3.74
CA SER A 29 9.99 1.23 3.20
C SER A 29 8.68 1.95 2.92
N LEU A 30 7.69 1.25 2.33
CA LEU A 30 6.37 1.82 2.10
C LEU A 30 5.65 2.14 3.43
N TYR A 31 5.71 1.22 4.39
CA TYR A 31 5.16 1.43 5.73
C TYR A 31 5.79 2.64 6.40
N ALA A 32 7.11 2.78 6.38
CA ALA A 32 7.80 3.93 6.99
C ALA A 32 7.30 5.28 6.44
N VAL A 33 7.03 5.35 5.13
CA VAL A 33 6.47 6.56 4.51
C VAL A 33 5.05 6.85 4.99
N LEU A 34 4.18 5.83 5.02
CA LEU A 34 2.80 5.99 5.46
C LEU A 34 2.70 6.25 6.97
N MET A 35 3.61 5.68 7.75
CA MET A 35 3.71 5.88 9.20
C MET A 35 3.99 7.35 9.54
N MET A 36 4.84 8.04 8.76
CA MET A 36 5.07 9.48 8.93
C MET A 36 3.79 10.31 8.72
N GLN A 37 2.78 9.76 8.07
CA GLN A 37 1.47 10.39 7.87
C GLN A 37 0.41 9.91 8.89
N GLY A 38 0.83 9.16 9.92
CA GLY A 38 -0.04 8.66 10.98
C GLY A 38 -0.69 7.30 10.71
N CYS A 39 -0.28 6.58 9.66
CA CYS A 39 -0.75 5.22 9.40
C CYS A 39 -0.16 4.24 10.43
N THR A 40 -1.03 3.54 11.17
CA THR A 40 -0.58 2.49 12.10
C THR A 40 -0.16 1.24 11.33
N LEU A 41 0.63 0.37 11.98
CA LEU A 41 1.00 -0.91 11.36
C LEU A 41 -0.23 -1.77 11.05
N GLU A 42 -1.21 -1.80 11.96
CA GLU A 42 -2.46 -2.54 11.76
C GLU A 42 -3.25 -2.02 10.54
N GLN A 43 -3.37 -0.70 10.40
CA GLN A 43 -4.01 -0.08 9.24
C GLN A 43 -3.26 -0.41 7.95
N PHE A 44 -1.93 -0.33 7.97
CA PHE A 44 -1.09 -0.69 6.83
C PHE A 44 -1.31 -2.16 6.42
N THR A 45 -1.23 -3.08 7.37
CA THR A 45 -1.44 -4.52 7.12
C THR A 45 -2.84 -4.78 6.56
N ALA A 46 -3.87 -4.12 7.10
CA ALA A 46 -5.24 -4.26 6.59
C ALA A 46 -5.38 -3.74 5.14
N ILE A 47 -4.80 -2.58 4.84
CA ILE A 47 -4.85 -1.99 3.48
C ILE A 47 -4.10 -2.88 2.49
N ILE A 48 -2.87 -3.28 2.79
CA ILE A 48 -2.07 -4.13 1.90
C ILE A 48 -2.73 -5.50 1.70
N GLY A 49 -3.25 -6.11 2.77
CA GLY A 49 -3.99 -7.36 2.69
C GLY A 49 -5.20 -7.25 1.76
N ALA A 50 -6.03 -6.22 1.95
CA ALA A 50 -7.21 -5.99 1.10
C ALA A 50 -6.84 -5.75 -0.37
N LEU A 51 -5.72 -5.06 -0.65
CA LEU A 51 -5.24 -4.85 -2.02
C LEU A 51 -4.72 -6.15 -2.65
N CYS A 52 -4.06 -7.01 -1.88
CA CYS A 52 -3.65 -8.34 -2.32
C CYS A 52 -4.86 -9.24 -2.60
N ASP A 53 -5.83 -9.28 -1.69
CA ASP A 53 -7.05 -10.10 -1.82
C ASP A 53 -7.89 -9.67 -3.04
N ALA A 54 -7.91 -8.36 -3.33
CA ALA A 54 -8.56 -7.81 -4.51
C ALA A 54 -7.78 -8.04 -5.82
N GLY A 55 -6.58 -8.63 -5.77
CA GLY A 55 -5.70 -8.85 -6.92
C GLY A 55 -5.11 -7.57 -7.52
N MET A 56 -5.15 -6.46 -6.78
CA MET A 56 -4.66 -5.15 -7.22
C MET A 56 -3.14 -5.04 -7.11
N ILE A 57 -2.56 -5.77 -6.16
CA ILE A 57 -1.11 -5.89 -5.93
C ILE A 57 -0.77 -7.34 -5.58
N ARG A 58 0.49 -7.74 -5.73
CA ARG A 58 1.01 -9.02 -5.24
C ARG A 58 2.10 -8.79 -4.19
N LYS A 59 2.20 -9.71 -3.23
CA LYS A 59 3.24 -9.73 -2.20
C LYS A 59 4.08 -11.01 -2.33
N GLU A 60 5.39 -10.87 -2.37
CA GLU A 60 6.34 -11.98 -2.36
C GLU A 60 7.42 -11.73 -1.30
N GLY A 61 7.38 -12.49 -0.20
CA GLY A 61 8.21 -12.22 0.97
C GLY A 61 7.93 -10.82 1.53
N HIS A 62 8.95 -9.96 1.52
CA HIS A 62 8.87 -8.56 1.97
C HIS A 62 8.71 -7.55 0.82
N LEU A 63 8.48 -8.02 -0.41
CA LEU A 63 8.34 -7.16 -1.59
C LEU A 63 6.88 -7.07 -2.03
N LEU A 64 6.47 -5.86 -2.42
CA LEU A 64 5.15 -5.53 -2.97
C LEU A 64 5.29 -5.11 -4.43
N PHE A 65 4.35 -5.55 -5.27
CA PHE A 65 4.33 -5.26 -6.71
C PHE A 65 2.90 -4.95 -7.18
N ALA A 66 2.76 -4.11 -8.20
CA ALA A 66 1.48 -3.71 -8.79
C ALA A 66 1.49 -3.82 -10.32
#